data_AF-A0A972D7A7-F1
#
_entry.id   AF-A0A972D7A7-F1
#
_cell.length_a   1.000
_cell.length_b   1.000
_cell.length_c   1.000
_cell.angle_alpha   90.00
_cell.angle_beta   90.00
_cell.angle_gamma   90.00
#
_symmetry.space_group_name_H-M   'P 1'
#
loop_
_entity.id
_entity.type
_entity.pdbx_description
1 polymer ?
#
loop_
_entity_poly.entity_id
_entity_poly.type
_entity_poly.pdbx_seq_one_letter_code
_entity_poly.pdbx_strand_id
1 'polypeptide(L)'
;MKKTCLFPQFAGILLLILLALPAGAGNNQALHEIKVEIPELLQLEVGPAEIVFDLAHPNHGEPFPAPSYPSYYTPTSNQQYLPVRVYTNGKTGWRLLIYGETDQGLGEGAIEWSLDGTNWSQLKPTEQVLTTGGYTNGWLELKVYFRLVLRGLEYARLDVYKVKVNYQLSSV
;
A
#
# COMPACT_ATOMS: atom_id res chain seq x y z
N MET A 1 100.82 25.98 37.13
CA MET A 1 100.06 26.08 35.86
C MET A 1 99.50 24.71 35.51
N LYS A 2 98.17 24.55 35.43
CA LYS A 2 97.46 23.56 34.60
C LYS A 2 95.97 23.93 34.64
N LYS A 3 95.45 24.42 33.50
CA LYS A 3 94.03 24.68 33.24
C LYS A 3 93.44 23.38 32.69
N THR A 4 92.29 22.95 33.18
CA THR A 4 91.48 21.93 32.52
C THR A 4 90.05 22.45 32.37
N CYS A 5 89.65 22.48 31.10
CA CYS A 5 88.37 22.94 30.58
C CYS A 5 87.30 21.87 30.85
N LEU A 6 86.17 22.24 31.45
CA LEU A 6 85.00 21.36 31.60
C LEU A 6 84.07 21.55 30.39
N PHE A 7 83.73 20.42 29.78
CA PHE A 7 83.15 20.23 28.46
C PHE A 7 81.71 20.76 28.28
N PRO A 8 81.34 21.19 27.05
CA PRO A 8 79.98 21.57 26.67
C PRO A 8 79.20 20.32 26.22
N GLN A 9 78.80 19.46 27.15
CA GLN A 9 78.12 18.19 26.81
C GLN A 9 76.68 18.08 27.33
N PHE A 10 76.22 19.05 28.13
CA PHE A 10 74.88 19.00 28.72
C PHE A 10 73.78 19.65 27.86
N ALA A 11 74.13 20.48 26.88
CA ALA A 11 73.13 21.14 26.02
C ALA A 11 72.50 20.19 24.98
N GLY A 12 73.23 19.19 24.50
CA GLY A 12 72.74 18.27 23.47
C GLY A 12 71.72 17.25 23.97
N ILE A 13 71.82 16.83 25.24
CA ILE A 13 70.95 15.80 25.83
C ILE A 13 69.56 16.38 26.13
N LEU A 14 69.47 17.66 26.51
CA LEU A 14 68.19 18.31 26.79
C LEU A 14 67.33 18.50 25.52
N LEU A 15 67.97 18.75 24.38
CA LEU A 15 67.29 18.94 23.08
C LEU A 15 66.68 17.63 22.53
N LEU A 16 67.34 16.49 22.79
CA LEU A 16 66.87 15.17 22.37
C LEU A 16 65.65 14.68 23.18
N ILE A 17 65.51 15.10 24.44
CA ILE A 17 64.36 14.73 25.30
C ILE A 17 63.10 15.53 24.92
N LEU A 18 63.24 16.78 24.46
CA LEU A 18 62.12 17.61 23.99
C LEU A 18 61.51 17.14 22.66
N LEU A 19 62.28 16.42 21.83
CA LEU A 19 61.82 15.83 20.56
C LEU A 19 61.13 14.46 20.73
N ALA A 20 61.18 13.87 21.92
CA ALA A 20 60.60 12.56 22.22
C ALA A 20 59.21 12.64 22.89
N LEU A 21 58.58 13.82 22.91
CA LEU A 21 57.18 13.91 23.32
C LEU A 21 56.32 13.26 22.22
N PRO A 22 55.61 12.15 22.51
CA PRO A 22 54.62 11.65 21.58
C PRO A 22 53.58 12.77 21.43
N ALA A 23 53.54 13.39 20.26
CA ALA A 23 52.39 14.18 19.85
C ALA A 23 51.22 13.20 19.82
N GLY A 24 50.51 13.12 20.94
CA GLY A 24 49.29 12.34 21.04
C GLY A 24 48.33 12.95 20.03
N ALA A 25 48.21 12.32 18.86
CA ALA A 25 47.12 12.54 17.96
C ALA A 25 45.87 12.09 18.73
N GLY A 26 45.24 13.03 19.43
CA GLY A 26 43.95 12.79 20.06
C GLY A 26 43.02 12.28 18.98
N ASN A 27 42.35 11.15 19.23
CA ASN A 27 41.27 10.67 18.37
C ASN A 27 40.18 11.76 18.34
N ASN A 28 40.30 12.68 17.38
CA ASN A 28 39.30 13.70 17.11
C ASN A 28 38.14 13.03 16.37
N GLN A 29 37.27 12.38 17.14
CA GLN A 29 35.99 11.90 16.64
C GLN A 29 34.99 13.03 16.79
N ALA A 30 34.62 13.65 15.66
CA ALA A 30 33.51 14.60 15.62
C ALA A 30 32.21 13.80 15.52
N LEU A 31 31.37 13.88 16.56
CA LEU A 31 30.01 13.34 16.54
C LEU A 31 29.08 14.39 15.92
N HIS A 32 28.28 13.99 14.93
CA HIS A 32 27.22 14.82 14.36
C HIS A 32 25.88 14.11 14.56
N GLU A 33 24.94 14.75 15.25
CA GLU A 33 23.60 14.21 15.46
C GLU A 33 22.66 14.72 14.37
N ILE A 34 22.07 13.79 13.61
CA ILE A 34 21.06 14.10 12.60
C ILE A 34 19.70 13.74 13.17
N LYS A 35 18.84 14.74 13.35
CA LYS A 35 17.43 14.54 13.72
C LYS A 35 16.60 14.42 12.45
N VAL A 36 15.85 13.32 12.32
CA VAL A 36 14.89 13.11 11.22
C VAL A 36 13.49 12.98 11.82
N GLU A 37 12.56 13.79 11.34
CA GLU A 37 11.14 13.72 11.71
C GLU A 37 10.33 13.29 10.46
N ILE A 38 9.70 12.12 10.54
CA ILE A 38 8.83 11.59 9.46
C ILE A 38 7.40 11.62 9.99
N PRO A 39 6.48 12.38 9.37
CA PRO A 39 5.07 12.39 9.78
C PRO A 39 4.41 11.04 9.48
N GLU A 40 3.42 10.66 10.29
CA GLU A 40 2.54 9.54 9.98
C GLU A 40 1.64 9.91 8.79
N LEU A 41 1.45 8.94 7.90
CA LEU A 41 0.77 9.07 6.63
C LEU A 41 -0.13 7.86 6.45
N LEU A 42 -1.38 8.10 6.06
CA LEU A 42 -2.35 7.07 5.66
C LEU A 42 -2.91 7.48 4.30
N GLN A 43 -2.71 6.64 3.29
CA GLN A 43 -3.08 6.93 1.91
C GLN A 43 -3.79 5.75 1.24
N LEU A 44 -4.69 6.11 0.33
CA LEU A 44 -5.49 5.21 -0.49
C LEU A 44 -5.33 5.59 -1.96
N GLU A 45 -5.08 4.60 -2.81
CA GLU A 45 -5.18 4.74 -4.26
C GLU A 45 -6.09 3.65 -4.83
N VAL A 46 -6.95 4.02 -5.77
CA VAL A 46 -7.81 3.08 -6.51
C VAL A 46 -7.38 3.14 -7.97
N GLY A 47 -7.14 1.97 -8.56
CA GLY A 47 -6.72 1.87 -9.95
C GLY A 47 -7.76 2.45 -10.91
N PRO A 48 -7.34 2.96 -12.08
CA PRO A 48 -8.20 3.65 -13.05
C PRO A 48 -9.11 2.69 -13.85
N ALA A 49 -9.17 1.42 -13.48
CA ALA A 49 -9.84 0.40 -14.29
C ALA A 49 -11.36 0.52 -14.20
N GLU A 50 -12.02 0.27 -15.33
CA GLU A 50 -13.45 0.06 -15.41
C GLU A 50 -13.71 -1.45 -15.45
N ILE A 51 -14.66 -1.92 -14.64
CA ILE A 51 -15.14 -3.29 -14.66
C ILE A 51 -16.44 -3.32 -15.47
N VAL A 52 -16.43 -4.09 -16.55
CA VAL A 52 -17.55 -4.16 -17.49
C VAL A 52 -18.13 -5.57 -17.49
N PHE A 53 -19.45 -5.67 -17.54
CA PHE A 53 -20.20 -6.91 -17.73
C PHE A 53 -21.07 -6.79 -18.99
N ASP A 54 -20.57 -7.31 -20.12
CA ASP A 54 -21.31 -7.32 -21.39
C ASP A 54 -22.06 -8.65 -21.56
N LEU A 55 -23.35 -8.67 -21.21
CA LEU A 55 -24.20 -9.86 -21.37
C LEU A 55 -24.61 -10.12 -22.82
N ALA A 56 -24.39 -9.18 -23.75
CA ALA A 56 -24.60 -9.44 -25.19
C ALA A 56 -23.43 -10.24 -25.79
N HIS A 57 -22.23 -10.10 -25.22
CA HIS A 57 -21.03 -10.86 -25.57
C HIS A 57 -20.39 -11.46 -24.31
N PRO A 58 -21.07 -12.42 -23.65
CA PRO A 58 -20.61 -12.91 -22.37
C PRO A 58 -19.35 -13.79 -22.52
N ASN A 59 -18.67 -14.00 -21.39
CA ASN A 59 -17.53 -14.90 -21.33
C ASN A 59 -17.90 -16.35 -21.67
N HIS A 60 -16.93 -17.11 -22.16
CA HIS A 60 -17.14 -18.51 -22.52
C HIS A 60 -17.58 -19.34 -21.29
N GLY A 61 -18.71 -20.04 -21.42
CA GLY A 61 -19.31 -20.83 -20.34
C GLY A 61 -20.32 -20.08 -19.48
N GLU A 62 -20.55 -18.79 -19.74
CA GLU A 62 -21.51 -17.95 -19.02
C GLU A 62 -22.61 -17.45 -19.97
N PRO A 63 -23.46 -18.34 -20.55
CA PRO A 63 -24.43 -17.91 -21.57
C PRO A 63 -25.47 -16.93 -21.01
N PHE A 64 -25.93 -16.04 -21.87
CA PHE A 64 -27.09 -15.20 -21.64
C PHE A 64 -28.08 -15.34 -22.82
N PRO A 65 -29.38 -15.61 -22.59
CA PRO A 65 -30.03 -15.81 -21.29
C PRO A 65 -29.49 -17.02 -20.51
N ALA A 66 -29.52 -16.93 -19.17
CA ALA A 66 -29.05 -18.00 -18.30
C ALA A 66 -29.98 -19.23 -18.36
N PRO A 67 -29.44 -20.46 -18.30
CA PRO A 67 -30.25 -21.67 -18.26
C PRO A 67 -30.97 -21.87 -16.92
N SER A 68 -30.44 -21.27 -15.84
CA SER A 68 -31.01 -21.34 -14.48
C SER A 68 -30.52 -20.16 -13.64
N TYR A 69 -31.23 -19.86 -12.56
CA TYR A 69 -30.88 -18.78 -11.63
C TYR A 69 -30.68 -19.33 -10.20
N PRO A 70 -29.77 -18.73 -9.40
CA PRO A 70 -28.92 -17.59 -9.74
C PRO A 70 -27.81 -17.97 -10.74
N SER A 71 -27.51 -17.05 -11.65
CA SER A 71 -26.41 -17.17 -12.62
C SER A 71 -25.36 -16.12 -12.33
N TYR A 72 -24.08 -16.48 -12.50
CA TYR A 72 -22.94 -15.65 -12.16
C TYR A 72 -22.16 -15.30 -13.42
N TYR A 73 -21.78 -14.04 -13.53
CA TYR A 73 -21.03 -13.52 -14.66
C TYR A 73 -19.77 -12.83 -14.18
N THR A 74 -18.65 -13.20 -14.77
CA THR A 74 -17.36 -12.55 -14.55
C THR A 74 -17.22 -11.32 -15.46
N PRO A 75 -16.33 -10.37 -15.13
CA PRO A 75 -16.11 -9.20 -15.98
C PRO A 75 -15.70 -9.60 -17.40
N THR A 76 -16.29 -8.95 -18.41
CA THR A 76 -15.88 -9.07 -19.82
C THR A 76 -14.75 -8.11 -20.18
N SER A 77 -14.44 -7.14 -19.31
CA SER A 77 -13.26 -6.30 -19.42
C SER A 77 -11.96 -7.11 -19.28
N ASN A 78 -10.87 -6.66 -19.93
CA ASN A 78 -9.54 -7.27 -19.78
C ASN A 78 -9.08 -7.32 -18.31
N GLN A 79 -9.47 -6.31 -17.53
CA GLN A 79 -9.22 -6.26 -16.12
C GLN A 79 -10.34 -7.01 -15.36
N GLN A 80 -9.95 -8.01 -14.58
CA GLN A 80 -10.86 -8.87 -13.80
C GLN A 80 -11.06 -8.39 -12.34
N TYR A 81 -10.23 -7.46 -11.89
CA TYR A 81 -10.25 -6.90 -10.54
C TYR A 81 -9.79 -5.44 -10.51
N LEU A 82 -10.28 -4.66 -9.55
CA LEU A 82 -9.75 -3.33 -9.28
C LEU A 82 -8.59 -3.42 -8.28
N PRO A 83 -7.38 -2.89 -8.61
CA PRO A 83 -6.32 -2.78 -7.63
C PRO A 83 -6.62 -1.61 -6.68
N VAL A 84 -6.64 -1.89 -5.39
CA VAL A 84 -6.79 -0.90 -4.32
C VAL A 84 -5.53 -0.93 -3.48
N ARG A 85 -4.81 0.19 -3.41
CA ARG A 85 -3.52 0.28 -2.72
C ARG A 85 -3.66 1.11 -1.46
N VAL A 86 -3.12 0.58 -0.37
CA VAL A 86 -3.07 1.24 0.94
C VAL A 86 -1.61 1.44 1.32
N TYR A 87 -1.29 2.64 1.79
CA TYR A 87 0.00 2.95 2.39
C TYR A 87 -0.20 3.50 3.79
N THR A 88 0.55 2.97 4.74
CA THR A 88 0.77 3.56 6.05
C THR A 88 2.19 3.36 6.55
N ASN A 89 2.78 4.43 7.08
CA ASN A 89 4.01 4.39 7.87
C ASN A 89 3.73 4.59 9.39
N GLY A 90 2.45 4.75 9.76
CA GLY A 90 2.01 4.94 11.13
C GLY A 90 1.93 3.63 11.90
N LYS A 91 1.93 3.74 13.24
CA LYS A 91 1.84 2.58 14.13
C LYS A 91 0.39 2.17 14.45
N THR A 92 -0.57 3.04 14.15
CA THR A 92 -1.99 2.78 14.38
C THR A 92 -2.54 1.79 13.37
N GLY A 93 -3.61 1.10 13.78
CA GLY A 93 -4.36 0.25 12.87
C GLY A 93 -5.08 1.09 11.83
N TRP A 94 -5.51 0.44 10.76
CA TRP A 94 -6.40 1.02 9.77
C TRP A 94 -7.49 0.03 9.37
N ARG A 95 -8.60 0.59 8.90
CA ARG A 95 -9.70 -0.16 8.29
C ARG A 95 -10.03 0.45 6.94
N LEU A 96 -10.20 -0.43 5.96
CA LEU A 96 -10.67 -0.09 4.63
C LEU A 96 -12.10 -0.59 4.47
N LEU A 97 -12.99 0.32 4.09
CA LEU A 97 -14.41 0.07 3.90
C LEU A 97 -14.73 0.12 2.41
N ILE A 98 -15.75 -0.63 2.01
CA ILE A 98 -16.35 -0.66 0.66
C ILE A 98 -17.86 -0.50 0.77
N TYR A 99 -18.46 0.23 -0.16
CA TYR A 99 -19.91 0.31 -0.35
C TYR A 99 -20.20 0.72 -1.78
N GLY A 100 -21.42 0.51 -2.25
CA GLY A 100 -21.80 0.96 -3.56
C GLY A 100 -23.29 0.97 -3.83
N GLU A 101 -23.64 1.74 -4.86
CA GLU A 101 -25.00 1.97 -5.28
C GLU A 101 -25.15 1.53 -6.74
N THR A 102 -26.20 0.76 -7.00
CA THR A 102 -26.62 0.41 -8.35
C THR A 102 -27.57 1.46 -8.88
N ASP A 103 -27.61 1.63 -10.20
CA ASP A 103 -28.60 2.50 -10.82
C ASP A 103 -30.00 1.89 -10.82
N GLN A 104 -30.98 2.71 -11.23
CA GLN A 104 -32.37 2.28 -11.30
C GLN A 104 -32.57 1.25 -12.41
N GLY A 105 -32.65 -0.02 -12.02
CA GLY A 105 -33.02 -1.13 -12.90
C GLY A 105 -32.18 -2.37 -12.66
N LEU A 106 -30.95 -2.21 -12.16
CA LEU A 106 -30.15 -3.33 -11.68
C LEU A 106 -30.57 -3.66 -10.23
N GLY A 107 -30.93 -4.93 -9.99
CA GLY A 107 -31.42 -5.38 -8.69
C GLY A 107 -30.43 -5.14 -7.55
N GLU A 108 -30.94 -4.87 -6.34
CA GLU A 108 -30.08 -4.76 -5.15
C GLU A 108 -29.32 -6.07 -4.93
N GLY A 109 -28.01 -5.97 -4.64
CA GLY A 109 -27.15 -7.15 -4.47
C GLY A 109 -26.89 -7.94 -5.76
N ALA A 110 -27.10 -7.33 -6.93
CA ALA A 110 -26.68 -7.88 -8.22
C ALA A 110 -25.15 -7.86 -8.39
N ILE A 111 -24.44 -6.94 -7.74
CA ILE A 111 -22.98 -6.94 -7.70
C ILE A 111 -22.50 -7.59 -6.40
N GLU A 112 -21.55 -8.50 -6.54
CA GLU A 112 -20.80 -9.08 -5.43
C GLU A 112 -19.32 -8.77 -5.58
N TRP A 113 -18.61 -8.64 -4.45
CA TRP A 113 -17.18 -8.38 -4.37
C TRP A 113 -16.44 -9.46 -3.58
N SER A 114 -15.15 -9.62 -3.85
CA SER A 114 -14.27 -10.57 -3.15
C SER A 114 -12.82 -10.08 -3.13
N LEU A 115 -12.06 -10.47 -2.11
CA LEU A 115 -10.60 -10.26 -2.06
C LEU A 115 -9.78 -11.46 -2.56
N ASP A 116 -10.41 -12.63 -2.65
CA ASP A 116 -9.75 -13.90 -3.01
C ASP A 116 -10.38 -14.58 -4.25
N GLY A 117 -11.49 -14.03 -4.77
CA GLY A 117 -12.23 -14.58 -5.90
C GLY A 117 -13.08 -15.82 -5.56
N THR A 118 -13.16 -16.20 -4.28
CA THR A 118 -13.85 -17.40 -3.80
C THR A 118 -14.92 -17.11 -2.75
N ASN A 119 -14.63 -16.22 -1.80
CA ASN A 119 -15.55 -15.77 -0.77
C ASN A 119 -16.18 -14.46 -1.22
N TRP A 120 -17.46 -14.52 -1.58
CA TRP A 120 -18.18 -13.42 -2.20
C TRP A 120 -19.14 -12.77 -1.21
N SER A 121 -19.15 -11.43 -1.21
CA SER A 121 -20.08 -10.62 -0.43
C SER A 121 -20.89 -9.74 -1.36
N GLN A 122 -22.19 -9.60 -1.10
CA GLN A 122 -23.01 -8.61 -1.79
C GLN A 122 -22.48 -7.20 -1.52
N LEU A 123 -22.38 -6.41 -2.59
CA LEU A 123 -22.15 -4.99 -2.50
C LEU A 123 -23.42 -4.30 -2.01
N LYS A 124 -23.30 -3.57 -0.90
CA LYS A 124 -24.43 -2.88 -0.25
C LYS A 124 -24.25 -1.36 -0.31
N PRO A 125 -25.35 -0.60 -0.21
CA PRO A 125 -25.28 0.86 -0.10
C PRO A 125 -24.67 1.32 1.24
N THR A 126 -24.69 0.47 2.27
CA THR A 126 -24.06 0.74 3.57
C THR A 126 -22.61 0.28 3.61
N GLU A 127 -21.77 0.99 4.36
CA GLU A 127 -20.36 0.63 4.58
C GLU A 127 -20.18 -0.81 5.06
N GLN A 128 -19.30 -1.56 4.37
CA GLN A 128 -18.86 -2.90 4.73
C GLN A 128 -17.35 -2.89 4.95
N VAL A 129 -16.86 -3.62 5.95
CA VAL A 129 -15.41 -3.79 6.13
C VAL A 129 -14.86 -4.63 4.99
N LEU A 130 -14.00 -4.04 4.17
CA LEU A 130 -13.26 -4.75 3.13
C LEU A 130 -12.09 -5.51 3.76
N THR A 131 -11.25 -4.82 4.53
CA THR A 131 -10.16 -5.42 5.31
C THR A 131 -9.61 -4.43 6.35
N THR A 132 -8.72 -4.91 7.21
CA THR A 132 -8.01 -4.13 8.22
C THR A 132 -6.52 -4.45 8.19
N GLY A 133 -5.69 -3.54 8.67
CA GLY A 133 -4.26 -3.79 8.81
C GLY A 133 -3.57 -2.80 9.71
N GLY A 134 -2.24 -2.79 9.65
CA GLY A 134 -1.37 -1.83 10.33
C GLY A 134 -0.26 -1.38 9.40
N TYR A 135 0.92 -1.09 9.95
CA TYR A 135 2.10 -0.69 9.20
C TYR A 135 2.30 -1.47 7.89
N THR A 136 2.53 -0.75 6.79
CA THR A 136 2.82 -1.34 5.47
C THR A 136 4.25 -0.99 5.06
N ASN A 137 5.04 -1.98 4.66
CA ASN A 137 6.39 -1.77 4.14
C ASN A 137 6.33 -1.36 2.65
N GLY A 138 5.85 -0.14 2.38
CA GLY A 138 5.49 0.32 1.04
C GLY A 138 3.99 0.18 0.75
N TRP A 139 3.60 0.27 -0.52
CA TRP A 139 2.20 0.11 -0.91
C TRP A 139 1.74 -1.34 -0.78
N LEU A 140 0.70 -1.57 0.01
CA LEU A 140 -0.04 -2.83 0.03
C LEU A 140 -1.10 -2.80 -1.07
N GLU A 141 -0.96 -3.66 -2.08
CA GLU A 141 -1.97 -3.82 -3.13
C GLU A 141 -2.98 -4.92 -2.78
N LEU A 142 -4.26 -4.58 -2.86
CA LEU A 142 -5.39 -5.47 -2.71
C LEU A 142 -6.08 -5.64 -4.07
N LYS A 143 -6.40 -6.88 -4.43
CA LYS A 143 -7.18 -7.18 -5.63
C LYS A 143 -8.65 -7.32 -5.23
N VAL A 144 -9.48 -6.39 -5.67
CA VAL A 144 -10.93 -6.43 -5.42
C VAL A 144 -11.61 -6.96 -6.66
N TYR A 145 -12.05 -8.23 -6.60
CA TYR A 145 -12.78 -8.90 -7.65
C TYR A 145 -14.26 -8.55 -7.58
N PHE A 146 -14.92 -8.51 -8.73
CA PHE A 146 -16.35 -8.28 -8.85
C PHE A 146 -17.00 -9.35 -9.71
N ARG A 147 -18.26 -9.66 -9.42
CA ARG A 147 -19.11 -10.48 -10.29
C ARG A 147 -20.52 -9.93 -10.31
N LEU A 148 -21.20 -10.16 -11.43
CA LEU A 148 -22.61 -9.89 -11.59
C LEU A 148 -23.41 -11.16 -11.27
N VAL A 149 -24.50 -11.01 -10.53
CA VAL A 149 -25.40 -12.08 -10.11
C VAL A 149 -26.80 -11.76 -10.59
N LEU A 150 -27.29 -12.56 -11.54
CA LEU A 150 -28.69 -12.49 -11.96
C LEU A 150 -29.49 -13.50 -11.15
N ARG A 151 -30.61 -13.07 -10.56
CA ARG A 151 -31.45 -13.93 -9.69
C ARG A 151 -32.78 -14.32 -10.33
N GLY A 152 -33.06 -13.83 -11.53
CA GLY A 152 -34.26 -14.16 -12.27
C GLY A 152 -34.26 -13.49 -13.64
N LEU A 153 -35.42 -13.48 -14.28
CA LEU A 153 -35.63 -12.76 -15.53
C LEU A 153 -35.65 -11.26 -15.24
N GLU A 154 -34.55 -10.60 -15.57
CA GLU A 154 -34.46 -9.14 -15.54
C GLU A 154 -34.77 -8.59 -16.93
N TYR A 155 -35.63 -7.57 -16.99
CA TYR A 155 -35.96 -6.93 -18.27
C TYR A 155 -34.78 -6.09 -18.73
N ALA A 156 -34.22 -6.42 -19.89
CA ALA A 156 -33.20 -5.61 -20.53
C ALA A 156 -33.76 -4.21 -20.81
N ARG A 157 -33.07 -3.19 -20.30
CA ARG A 157 -33.23 -1.81 -20.77
C ARG A 157 -32.22 -1.58 -21.89
N LEU A 158 -32.54 -0.65 -22.79
CA LEU A 158 -31.63 -0.24 -23.87
C LEU A 158 -30.38 0.50 -23.33
N ASP A 159 -30.44 0.97 -22.09
CA ASP A 159 -29.38 1.73 -21.44
C ASP A 159 -28.40 0.84 -20.65
N VAL A 160 -27.17 1.32 -20.51
CA VAL A 160 -26.11 0.67 -19.74
C VAL A 160 -26.34 0.88 -18.24
N TYR A 161 -26.38 -0.23 -17.49
CA TYR A 161 -26.45 -0.17 -16.03
C TYR A 161 -25.13 0.31 -15.43
N LYS A 162 -25.18 1.27 -14.51
CA LYS A 162 -23.99 1.82 -13.83
C LYS A 162 -24.00 1.52 -12.34
N VAL A 163 -22.84 1.10 -11.83
CA VAL A 163 -22.63 0.86 -10.40
C VAL A 163 -21.51 1.77 -9.90
N LYS A 164 -21.79 2.52 -8.84
CA LYS A 164 -20.79 3.36 -8.17
C LYS A 164 -20.23 2.58 -6.99
N VAL A 165 -18.93 2.30 -7.00
CA VAL A 165 -18.22 1.65 -5.90
C VAL A 165 -17.33 2.69 -5.21
N ASN A 166 -17.45 2.79 -3.90
CA ASN A 166 -16.72 3.74 -3.07
C ASN A 166 -15.84 2.97 -2.07
N TYR A 167 -14.70 3.58 -1.75
CA TYR A 167 -13.74 3.07 -0.77
C TYR A 167 -13.45 4.15 0.26
N GLN A 168 -13.36 3.75 1.52
CA GLN A 168 -13.06 4.67 2.62
C GLN A 168 -11.99 4.07 3.53
N LEU A 169 -10.87 4.77 3.63
CA LEU A 169 -9.75 4.39 4.49
C LEU A 169 -9.76 5.26 5.74
N SER A 170 -9.67 4.64 6.92
CA SER A 170 -9.63 5.34 8.20
C SER A 170 -8.65 4.67 9.16
N SER A 171 -8.01 5.48 10.00
CA SER A 171 -7.21 4.99 11.13
C SER A 171 -8.14 4.51 12.24
N VAL A 172 -7.70 3.52 13.02
CA VAL A 172 -8.44 2.86 14.12
C VAL A 172 -7.63 2.92 15.40
#